data_AF-A0A7X9PC51-F1
#
_entry.id   AF-A0A7X9PC51-F1
#
_cell.length_a   1.000
_cell.length_b   1.000
_cell.length_c   1.000
_cell.angle_alpha   90.00
_cell.angle_beta   90.00
_cell.angle_gamma   90.00
#
_symmetry.space_group_name_H-M   'P 1'
#
loop_
_entity.id
_entity.type
_entity.pdbx_description
1 polymer ?
#
loop_
_entity_poly.entity_id
_entity_poly.type
_entity_poly.pdbx_seq_one_letter_code
_entity_poly.pdbx_strand_id
1 'polypeptide(L)'
;VALASGRGGSGDKFGADCPAGSNDTIFDDTAANSIATGTAPFTGSFRPEQPLSAFYGKAGAAVNGTWKLHVVDVVSTDTGTIECAAVTIREKTCSDGGGTCSGTFIYGDANGDGLVNADDVKALLKAVGGLARTKPMNGTADISIAAVDTAPKPSADPRGFGDGKLTMADVARLIRHLNGKEPVYP
;
A
#
# COMPACT_ATOMS: atom_id res chain seq x y z
N VAL A 1 -15.25 -11.44 -2.37
CA VAL A 1 -14.37 -12.52 -1.88
C VAL A 1 -15.15 -13.29 -0.84
N ALA A 2 -15.22 -14.62 -0.98
CA ALA A 2 -15.93 -15.47 -0.02
C ALA A 2 -14.98 -15.91 1.10
N LEU A 3 -15.35 -15.66 2.36
CA LEU A 3 -14.53 -16.00 3.52
C LEU A 3 -14.80 -17.44 3.98
N ALA A 4 -16.07 -17.80 4.18
CA ALA A 4 -16.54 -19.13 4.53
C ALA A 4 -17.89 -19.41 3.85
N SER A 5 -18.19 -20.66 3.51
CA SER A 5 -19.49 -21.06 2.96
C SER A 5 -19.94 -22.39 3.59
N GLY A 6 -21.02 -22.35 4.38
CA GLY A 6 -21.60 -23.55 5.01
C GLY A 6 -20.63 -24.30 5.92
N ARG A 7 -19.86 -23.59 6.75
CA ARG A 7 -18.84 -24.20 7.64
C ARG A 7 -19.31 -24.19 9.09
N GLY A 8 -19.06 -25.30 9.80
CA GLY A 8 -19.34 -25.46 11.23
C GLY A 8 -20.42 -26.50 11.55
N GLY A 9 -21.25 -26.86 10.58
CA GLY A 9 -22.29 -27.87 10.74
C GLY A 9 -23.31 -27.45 11.80
N SER A 10 -23.27 -28.10 12.96
CA SER A 10 -24.13 -27.76 14.11
C SER A 10 -23.42 -26.92 15.17
N GLY A 11 -22.15 -26.56 14.95
CA GLY A 11 -21.27 -25.92 15.93
C GLY A 11 -20.86 -24.48 15.62
N ASP A 12 -21.48 -23.85 14.60
CA ASP A 12 -21.17 -22.63 13.84
C ASP A 12 -20.65 -21.37 14.60
N LYS A 13 -19.56 -21.52 15.35
CA LYS A 13 -18.95 -20.44 16.13
C LYS A 13 -17.70 -19.93 15.45
N PHE A 14 -17.75 -18.69 14.98
CA PHE A 14 -16.63 -17.97 14.34
C PHE A 14 -15.83 -17.12 15.34
N GLY A 15 -15.58 -17.69 16.52
CA GLY A 15 -14.87 -17.03 17.60
C GLY A 15 -15.42 -17.34 18.97
N ALA A 16 -14.96 -16.58 19.97
CA ALA A 16 -15.24 -16.86 21.37
C ALA A 16 -15.66 -15.62 22.18
N ASP A 17 -15.26 -14.41 21.78
CA ASP A 17 -15.52 -13.18 22.53
C ASP A 17 -15.46 -11.91 21.67
N CYS A 18 -15.86 -10.78 22.26
CA CYS A 18 -15.69 -9.46 21.69
C CYS A 18 -14.90 -8.55 22.64
N PRO A 19 -14.15 -7.55 22.13
CA PRO A 19 -14.04 -7.13 20.74
C PRO A 19 -13.21 -8.09 19.87
N ALA A 20 -13.47 -8.07 18.56
CA ALA A 20 -12.84 -8.99 17.62
C ALA A 20 -11.30 -8.98 17.73
N GLY A 21 -10.69 -10.15 17.92
CA GLY A 21 -9.27 -10.31 18.23
C GLY A 21 -8.69 -11.69 17.87
N SER A 22 -7.68 -12.12 18.61
CA SER A 22 -6.96 -13.39 18.35
C SER A 22 -7.75 -14.65 18.70
N ASN A 23 -8.80 -14.52 19.50
CA ASN A 23 -9.66 -15.63 19.93
C ASN A 23 -10.83 -15.86 18.95
N ASP A 24 -10.93 -15.04 17.90
CA ASP A 24 -11.94 -15.13 16.86
C ASP A 24 -11.39 -15.80 15.59
N THR A 25 -12.27 -16.05 14.63
CA THR A 25 -11.83 -16.50 13.31
C THR A 25 -11.09 -15.39 12.60
N ILE A 26 -9.80 -15.59 12.36
CA ILE A 26 -8.97 -14.71 11.54
C ILE A 26 -8.83 -15.33 10.16
N PHE A 27 -9.34 -14.65 9.13
CA PHE A 27 -9.11 -15.07 7.75
C PHE A 27 -7.75 -14.56 7.27
N ASP A 28 -6.85 -15.49 6.95
CA ASP A 28 -5.49 -15.20 6.50
C ASP A 28 -5.05 -16.25 5.46
N ASP A 29 -4.67 -15.80 4.27
CA ASP A 29 -4.19 -16.66 3.17
C ASP A 29 -2.97 -17.50 3.55
N THR A 30 -2.18 -17.05 4.53
CA THR A 30 -0.96 -17.72 5.00
C THR A 30 -1.20 -18.70 6.14
N ALA A 31 -2.42 -18.77 6.68
CA ALA A 31 -2.74 -19.69 7.77
C ALA A 31 -2.50 -21.15 7.37
N ALA A 32 -2.17 -22.02 8.33
CA ALA A 32 -1.85 -23.42 8.06
C ALA A 32 -3.08 -24.27 7.68
N ASN A 33 -4.23 -23.97 8.28
CA ASN A 33 -5.47 -24.72 8.10
C ASN A 33 -6.43 -23.94 7.20
N SER A 34 -7.20 -24.63 6.35
CA SER A 34 -8.30 -24.01 5.62
C SER A 34 -9.56 -23.99 6.48
N ILE A 35 -10.37 -22.94 6.34
CA ILE A 35 -11.71 -22.90 6.96
C ILE A 35 -12.59 -24.05 6.45
N ALA A 36 -12.31 -24.55 5.25
CA ALA A 36 -13.07 -25.63 4.63
C ALA A 36 -12.93 -26.97 5.35
N THR A 37 -11.78 -27.17 5.99
CA THR A 37 -11.45 -28.40 6.74
C THR A 37 -11.42 -28.18 8.24
N GLY A 38 -11.64 -26.95 8.70
CA GLY A 38 -11.74 -26.62 10.12
C GLY A 38 -13.03 -27.15 10.72
N THR A 39 -13.03 -27.34 12.03
CA THR A 39 -14.20 -27.71 12.82
C THR A 39 -14.45 -26.62 13.86
N ALA A 40 -15.72 -26.29 14.09
CA ALA A 40 -16.07 -25.27 15.06
C ALA A 40 -15.80 -25.73 16.51
N PRO A 41 -15.48 -24.82 17.45
CA PRO A 41 -15.35 -23.37 17.24
C PRO A 41 -14.11 -23.00 16.41
N PHE A 42 -14.28 -22.10 15.45
CA PHE A 42 -13.23 -21.62 14.56
C PHE A 42 -12.43 -20.51 15.23
N THR A 43 -11.64 -20.85 16.25
CA THR A 43 -10.75 -19.90 16.91
C THR A 43 -9.37 -19.90 16.27
N GLY A 44 -8.85 -18.72 15.95
CA GLY A 44 -7.51 -18.52 15.37
C GLY A 44 -7.54 -18.34 13.85
N SER A 45 -6.38 -18.49 13.22
CA SER A 45 -6.20 -18.19 11.79
C SER A 45 -6.55 -19.35 10.86
N PHE A 46 -7.35 -19.06 9.83
CA PHE A 46 -7.76 -20.00 8.79
C PHE A 46 -7.65 -19.38 7.40
N ARG A 47 -7.25 -20.18 6.41
CA ARG A 47 -7.33 -19.78 5.01
C ARG A 47 -8.80 -19.70 4.57
N PRO A 48 -9.25 -18.60 3.97
CA PRO A 48 -10.62 -18.47 3.48
C PRO A 48 -10.90 -19.39 2.28
N GLU A 49 -12.18 -19.47 1.87
CA GLU A 49 -12.59 -20.15 0.64
C GLU A 49 -11.99 -19.52 -0.62
N GLN A 50 -11.90 -18.19 -0.63
CA GLN A 50 -11.32 -17.41 -1.71
C GLN A 50 -10.24 -16.51 -1.15
N PRO A 51 -9.06 -16.46 -1.80
CA PRO A 51 -7.90 -15.81 -1.23
C PRO A 51 -8.07 -14.29 -1.12
N LEU A 52 -7.64 -13.72 0.01
CA LEU A 52 -7.59 -12.28 0.27
C LEU A 52 -6.54 -11.57 -0.59
N SER A 53 -5.58 -12.29 -1.15
CA SER A 53 -4.60 -11.76 -2.12
C SER A 53 -5.24 -11.13 -3.36
N ALA A 54 -6.54 -11.39 -3.62
CA ALA A 54 -7.33 -10.63 -4.60
C ALA A 54 -7.35 -9.10 -4.33
N PHE A 55 -7.06 -8.67 -3.11
CA PHE A 55 -6.96 -7.27 -2.70
C PHE A 55 -5.51 -6.73 -2.72
N TYR A 56 -4.51 -7.55 -3.06
CA TYR A 56 -3.14 -7.08 -3.15
C TYR A 56 -2.96 -6.08 -4.29
N GLY A 57 -2.15 -5.04 -4.05
CA GLY A 57 -1.85 -3.98 -5.03
C GLY A 57 -3.01 -3.00 -5.27
N LYS A 58 -4.13 -3.12 -4.56
CA LYS A 58 -5.20 -2.11 -4.59
C LYS A 58 -4.76 -0.86 -3.84
N ALA A 59 -5.15 0.32 -4.33
CA ALA A 59 -4.74 1.61 -3.80
C ALA A 59 -5.86 2.67 -3.93
N GLY A 60 -5.69 3.80 -3.23
CA GLY A 60 -6.61 4.94 -3.29
C GLY A 60 -8.02 4.60 -2.83
N ALA A 61 -9.03 5.01 -3.61
CA ALA A 61 -10.44 4.79 -3.28
C ALA A 61 -10.82 3.30 -3.17
N ALA A 62 -10.05 2.40 -3.79
CA ALA A 62 -10.31 0.96 -3.74
C ALA A 62 -10.03 0.34 -2.36
N VAL A 63 -9.19 0.97 -1.53
CA VAL A 63 -8.86 0.51 -0.16
C VAL A 63 -9.39 1.45 0.92
N ASN A 64 -9.47 2.75 0.62
CA ASN A 64 -9.93 3.79 1.56
C ASN A 64 -11.46 3.97 1.58
N GLY A 65 -12.20 3.08 0.91
CA GLY A 65 -13.67 3.08 0.90
C GLY A 65 -14.28 2.34 2.08
N THR A 66 -15.61 2.33 2.15
CA THR A 66 -16.35 1.56 3.15
C THR A 66 -16.31 0.06 2.83
N TRP A 67 -15.73 -0.72 3.75
CA TRP A 67 -15.75 -2.17 3.68
C TRP A 67 -17.05 -2.71 4.29
N LYS A 68 -17.69 -3.65 3.58
CA LYS A 68 -18.93 -4.28 4.04
C LYS A 68 -18.68 -5.76 4.28
N LEU A 69 -18.97 -6.21 5.50
CA LEU A 69 -19.14 -7.62 5.78
C LEU A 69 -20.54 -8.04 5.35
N HIS A 70 -20.65 -9.08 4.54
CA HIS A 70 -21.92 -9.63 4.09
C HIS A 70 -22.05 -11.06 4.62
N VAL A 71 -23.06 -11.28 5.45
CA VAL A 71 -23.40 -12.58 6.03
C VAL A 71 -24.81 -12.92 5.61
N VAL A 72 -25.01 -14.14 5.16
CA VAL A 72 -26.31 -14.66 4.74
C VAL A 72 -26.56 -15.92 5.53
N ASP A 73 -27.66 -15.93 6.27
CA ASP A 73 -28.21 -17.16 6.82
C ASP A 73 -29.04 -17.85 5.74
N VAL A 74 -28.68 -19.09 5.41
CA VAL A 74 -29.32 -19.88 4.36
C VAL A 74 -30.07 -21.10 4.93
N VAL A 75 -30.10 -21.26 6.26
CA VAL A 75 -30.74 -22.37 6.94
C VAL A 75 -31.94 -21.84 7.73
N SER A 76 -33.15 -22.31 7.39
CA SER A 76 -34.39 -21.73 7.91
C SER A 76 -34.69 -21.98 9.39
N THR A 77 -33.98 -22.91 10.03
CA THR A 77 -34.24 -23.35 11.42
C THR A 77 -33.31 -22.75 12.45
N ASP A 78 -32.16 -22.25 12.01
CA ASP A 78 -31.16 -21.68 12.90
C ASP A 78 -31.16 -20.16 12.79
N THR A 79 -30.54 -19.48 13.75
CA THR A 79 -30.38 -18.02 13.71
C THR A 79 -28.98 -17.70 14.17
N GLY A 80 -28.19 -17.09 13.30
CA GLY A 80 -26.88 -16.55 13.64
C GLY A 80 -26.94 -15.09 14.07
N THR A 81 -26.08 -14.70 15.01
CA THR A 81 -25.87 -13.29 15.41
C THR A 81 -24.43 -12.88 15.14
N ILE A 82 -24.25 -11.67 14.59
CA ILE A 82 -22.93 -11.03 14.50
C ILE A 82 -22.75 -10.15 15.73
N GLU A 83 -21.86 -10.53 16.62
CA GLU A 83 -21.56 -9.75 17.82
C GLU A 83 -20.55 -8.64 17.53
N CYS A 84 -19.43 -9.00 16.89
CA CYS A 84 -18.42 -8.07 16.44
C CYS A 84 -17.72 -8.60 15.19
N ALA A 85 -17.14 -7.68 14.42
CA ALA A 85 -16.28 -7.98 13.31
C ALA A 85 -15.26 -6.86 13.14
N ALA A 86 -14.06 -7.20 12.71
CA ALA A 86 -13.03 -6.24 12.37
C ALA A 86 -12.45 -6.56 11.00
N VAL A 87 -12.09 -5.50 10.27
CA VAL A 87 -11.25 -5.60 9.07
C VAL A 87 -9.93 -4.93 9.38
N THR A 88 -8.83 -5.64 9.16
CA THR A 88 -7.49 -5.07 9.29
C THR A 88 -6.89 -4.95 7.90
N ILE A 89 -6.63 -3.72 7.49
CA ILE A 89 -5.94 -3.41 6.23
C ILE A 89 -4.57 -2.90 6.61
N ARG A 90 -3.53 -3.56 6.10
CA ARG A 90 -2.15 -3.12 6.29
C ARG A 90 -1.65 -2.60 4.97
N GLU A 91 -1.13 -1.38 4.98
CA GLU A 91 -0.27 -0.94 3.89
C GLU A 91 0.91 -1.89 3.80
N LYS A 92 1.32 -2.22 2.58
CA LYS A 92 2.62 -2.85 2.38
C LYS A 92 3.66 -1.81 2.76
N THR A 93 4.19 -1.88 3.98
CA THR A 93 5.35 -1.07 4.38
C THR A 93 6.54 -1.59 3.58
N CYS A 94 6.89 -0.91 2.48
CA CYS A 94 8.12 -1.19 1.78
C CYS A 94 9.26 -0.76 2.74
N SER A 95 10.04 -1.71 3.25
CA SER A 95 11.28 -1.39 3.96
C SER A 95 12.34 -0.98 2.94
N ASP A 96 13.05 0.11 3.21
CA ASP A 96 14.22 0.52 2.42
C ASP A 96 15.22 -0.64 2.37
N GLY A 97 15.40 -1.28 1.21
CA GLY A 97 16.39 -2.36 1.07
C GLY A 97 16.14 -3.50 0.07
N GLY A 98 15.45 -3.31 -1.06
CA GLY A 98 15.74 -4.16 -2.24
C GLY A 98 14.58 -4.83 -3.00
N GLY A 99 13.44 -4.16 -3.19
CA GLY A 99 12.42 -4.63 -4.15
C GLY A 99 11.47 -3.52 -4.60
N THR A 100 11.09 -3.53 -5.88
CA THR A 100 10.31 -2.47 -6.54
C THR A 100 8.86 -2.39 -6.02
N CYS A 101 8.49 -1.24 -5.48
CA CYS A 101 7.09 -0.82 -5.37
C CYS A 101 6.80 -0.01 -6.65
N SER A 102 5.85 -0.50 -7.46
CA SER A 102 5.63 -0.16 -8.89
C SER A 102 5.77 1.34 -9.22
N GLY A 103 6.94 1.67 -9.72
CA GLY A 103 7.37 2.96 -10.27
C GLY A 103 8.84 2.75 -10.59
N THR A 104 9.20 2.67 -11.87
CA THR A 104 10.61 2.68 -12.26
C THR A 104 11.20 3.94 -11.65
N PHE A 105 12.19 3.82 -10.77
CA PHE A 105 12.86 5.00 -10.23
C PHE A 105 13.56 5.69 -11.40
N ILE A 106 12.98 6.79 -11.87
CA ILE A 106 13.55 7.62 -12.93
C ILE A 106 13.98 8.92 -12.29
N TYR A 107 15.24 9.31 -12.48
CA TYR A 107 15.73 10.60 -12.01
C TYR A 107 14.93 11.73 -12.68
N GLY A 108 14.34 12.61 -11.87
CA GLY A 108 13.45 13.67 -12.32
C GLY A 108 11.95 13.33 -12.32
N ASP A 109 11.57 12.08 -12.06
CA ASP A 109 10.17 11.68 -11.85
C ASP A 109 9.79 11.98 -10.38
N ALA A 110 9.28 13.19 -10.17
CA ALA A 110 8.96 13.72 -8.85
C ALA A 110 7.64 13.17 -8.32
N ASN A 111 6.72 12.79 -9.21
CA ASN A 111 5.37 12.36 -8.88
C ASN A 111 5.21 10.82 -8.87
N GLY A 112 6.22 10.08 -9.34
CA GLY A 112 6.27 8.61 -9.39
C GLY A 112 5.42 8.00 -10.51
N ASP A 113 5.12 8.75 -11.58
CA ASP A 113 4.27 8.30 -12.69
C ASP A 113 5.03 7.53 -13.79
N GLY A 114 6.35 7.45 -13.68
CA GLY A 114 7.24 6.76 -14.62
C GLY A 114 7.60 7.60 -15.86
N LEU A 115 7.29 8.90 -15.86
CA LEU A 115 7.68 9.86 -16.89
C LEU A 115 8.41 11.05 -16.26
N VAL A 116 9.22 11.74 -17.07
CA VAL A 116 9.84 13.01 -16.66
C VAL A 116 9.27 14.11 -17.54
N ASN A 117 8.39 14.93 -16.98
CA ASN A 117 7.60 15.93 -17.69
C ASN A 117 7.25 17.16 -16.82
N ALA A 118 6.34 18.01 -17.30
CA ALA A 118 5.98 19.25 -16.61
C ALA A 118 5.24 19.04 -15.28
N ASP A 119 4.55 17.90 -15.12
CA ASP A 119 3.89 17.54 -13.86
C ASP A 119 4.89 17.26 -12.74
N ASP A 120 6.10 16.81 -13.08
CA ASP A 120 7.20 16.66 -12.12
C ASP A 120 7.72 17.99 -11.63
N VAL A 121 7.84 18.98 -12.53
CA VAL A 121 8.22 20.35 -12.17
C VAL A 121 7.19 20.94 -11.21
N LYS A 122 5.90 20.70 -11.47
CA LYS A 122 4.81 21.16 -10.60
C LYS A 122 4.83 20.48 -9.24
N ALA A 123 5.08 19.18 -9.20
CA ALA A 123 5.24 18.44 -7.95
C ALA A 123 6.43 19.01 -7.16
N LEU A 124 7.61 19.08 -7.79
CA LEU A 124 8.84 19.59 -7.18
C LEU A 124 8.70 21.03 -6.66
N LEU A 125 8.03 21.92 -7.40
CA LEU A 125 7.75 23.28 -6.97
C LEU A 125 6.87 23.33 -5.72
N LYS A 126 5.86 22.46 -5.62
CA LYS A 126 5.04 22.34 -4.39
C LYS A 126 5.88 21.86 -3.22
N ALA A 127 6.81 20.92 -3.41
CA ALA A 127 7.68 20.44 -2.34
C ALA A 127 8.63 21.51 -1.83
N VAL A 128 9.34 22.22 -2.71
CA VAL A 128 10.25 23.31 -2.28
C VAL A 128 9.46 24.44 -1.61
N GLY A 129 8.22 24.68 -2.05
CA GLY A 129 7.31 25.66 -1.43
C GLY A 129 6.67 25.19 -0.11
N GLY A 130 6.96 23.98 0.38
CA GLY A 130 6.34 23.43 1.60
C GLY A 130 4.85 23.08 1.47
N LEU A 131 4.33 23.04 0.24
CA LEU A 131 2.93 22.73 -0.09
C LEU A 131 2.69 21.24 -0.36
N ALA A 132 3.75 20.43 -0.38
CA ALA A 132 3.68 18.99 -0.54
C ALA A 132 4.59 18.30 0.48
N ARG A 133 4.16 17.11 0.92
CA ARG A 133 4.97 16.28 1.80
C ARG A 133 6.11 15.66 1.01
N THR A 134 7.31 15.78 1.55
CA THR A 134 8.50 15.10 1.07
C THR A 134 8.76 13.93 2.01
N LYS A 135 8.88 12.71 1.46
CA LYS A 135 9.16 11.52 2.26
C LYS A 135 9.95 10.50 1.43
N PRO A 136 10.83 9.70 2.04
CA PRO A 136 11.23 8.42 1.43
C PRO A 136 9.97 7.60 1.09
N MET A 137 9.91 7.11 -0.15
CA MET A 137 8.74 6.59 -0.87
C MET A 137 7.81 5.68 -0.02
N ASN A 138 6.60 6.14 0.32
CA ASN A 138 5.52 5.25 0.79
C ASN A 138 4.12 5.75 0.35
N GLY A 139 3.91 5.94 -0.95
CA GLY A 139 2.57 6.17 -1.50
C GLY A 139 2.48 7.31 -2.51
N THR A 140 1.46 7.22 -3.37
CA THR A 140 1.21 8.00 -4.60
C THR A 140 0.83 9.48 -4.39
N ALA A 141 1.21 10.09 -3.27
CA ALA A 141 0.97 11.51 -2.99
C ALA A 141 2.20 12.24 -2.42
N ASP A 142 3.27 11.52 -2.09
CA ASP A 142 4.47 12.10 -1.49
C ASP A 142 5.58 12.21 -2.54
N ILE A 143 6.32 13.32 -2.54
CA ILE A 143 7.38 13.58 -3.51
C ILE A 143 8.66 12.87 -3.08
N SER A 144 9.27 12.12 -4.01
CA SER A 144 10.51 11.39 -3.79
C SER A 144 11.70 12.33 -3.74
N ILE A 145 12.20 12.64 -2.54
CA ILE A 145 13.40 13.50 -2.34
C ILE A 145 14.60 12.97 -3.14
N ALA A 146 14.79 11.65 -3.18
CA ALA A 146 15.90 11.04 -3.90
C ALA A 146 15.78 11.14 -5.43
N ALA A 147 14.56 11.21 -5.97
CA ALA A 147 14.34 11.37 -7.42
C ALA A 147 14.47 12.84 -7.86
N VAL A 148 14.29 13.78 -6.92
CA VAL A 148 14.23 15.22 -7.23
C VAL A 148 15.43 16.02 -6.76
N ASP A 149 16.21 15.53 -5.79
CA ASP A 149 17.49 16.11 -5.38
C ASP A 149 18.54 15.86 -6.48
N THR A 150 18.41 16.66 -7.53
CA THR A 150 19.19 16.56 -8.76
C THR A 150 20.34 17.55 -8.75
N ALA A 151 20.44 18.42 -7.75
CA ALA A 151 21.57 19.30 -7.55
C ALA A 151 22.87 18.49 -7.37
N PRO A 152 23.98 18.88 -8.03
CA PRO A 152 25.25 18.22 -7.83
C PRO A 152 25.82 18.57 -6.45
N LYS A 153 26.44 17.59 -5.79
CA LYS A 153 27.11 17.80 -4.51
C LYS A 153 28.24 18.84 -4.65
N PRO A 154 28.39 19.80 -3.72
CA PRO A 154 29.46 20.80 -3.76
C PRO A 154 30.89 20.25 -3.71
N SER A 155 31.09 18.96 -3.38
CA SER A 155 32.41 18.32 -3.27
C SER A 155 32.69 17.36 -4.44
N ALA A 156 33.39 17.87 -5.45
CA ALA A 156 34.36 17.24 -6.36
C ALA A 156 34.03 15.97 -7.18
N ASP A 157 32.88 15.31 -7.03
CA ASP A 157 32.43 14.31 -8.03
C ASP A 157 31.27 14.89 -8.87
N PRO A 158 31.48 15.25 -10.14
CA PRO A 158 30.40 15.69 -11.03
C PRO A 158 29.34 14.60 -11.28
N ARG A 159 29.56 13.37 -10.82
CA ARG A 159 28.63 12.24 -10.89
C ARG A 159 27.90 11.95 -9.57
N GLY A 160 28.22 12.67 -8.50
CA GLY A 160 27.52 12.58 -7.22
C GLY A 160 26.23 13.40 -7.25
N PHE A 161 25.10 12.73 -7.43
CA PHE A 161 23.77 13.35 -7.39
C PHE A 161 23.27 13.51 -5.96
N GLY A 162 22.51 14.57 -5.75
CA GLY A 162 21.92 14.93 -4.47
C GLY A 162 22.87 15.72 -3.60
N ASP A 163 22.58 17.01 -3.39
CA ASP A 163 23.31 17.82 -2.41
C ASP A 163 22.73 17.67 -0.99
N GLY A 164 21.70 16.83 -0.85
CA GLY A 164 20.96 16.55 0.38
C GLY A 164 19.92 17.62 0.70
N LYS A 165 19.64 18.55 -0.21
CA LYS A 165 18.71 19.66 0.01
C LYS A 165 17.77 19.81 -1.17
N LEU A 166 16.49 19.90 -0.84
CA LEU A 166 15.48 20.22 -1.84
C LEU A 166 15.32 21.73 -1.99
N THR A 167 15.72 22.28 -3.14
CA THR A 167 15.75 23.73 -3.38
C THR A 167 15.27 24.10 -4.78
N MET A 168 15.22 25.41 -5.08
CA MET A 168 14.98 25.90 -6.44
C MET A 168 16.10 25.50 -7.43
N ALA A 169 17.28 25.08 -6.95
CA ALA A 169 18.34 24.58 -7.82
C ALA A 169 17.93 23.26 -8.51
N ASP A 170 17.20 22.42 -7.79
CA ASP A 170 16.65 21.16 -8.30
C ASP A 170 15.56 21.40 -9.35
N VAL A 171 14.65 22.34 -9.06
CA VAL A 171 13.62 22.78 -10.00
C VAL A 171 14.25 23.29 -11.29
N ALA A 172 15.27 24.15 -11.18
CA ALA A 172 15.97 24.70 -12.34
C ALA A 172 16.66 23.60 -13.16
N ARG A 173 17.21 22.57 -12.50
CA ARG A 173 17.84 21.43 -13.19
C ARG A 173 16.83 20.59 -13.96
N LEU A 174 15.71 20.24 -13.34
CA LEU A 174 14.65 19.49 -14.00
C LEU A 174 14.12 20.24 -15.23
N ILE A 175 13.91 21.55 -15.12
CA ILE A 175 13.52 22.40 -16.27
C ILE A 175 14.60 22.38 -17.36
N ARG A 176 15.89 22.46 -17.02
CA ARG A 176 16.96 22.37 -18.03
C ARG A 176 16.99 21.00 -18.71
N HIS A 177 16.77 19.93 -17.97
CA HIS A 177 16.68 18.57 -18.51
C HIS A 177 15.54 18.44 -19.52
N LEU A 178 14.33 18.92 -19.19
CA LEU A 178 13.18 18.94 -20.10
C LEU A 178 13.42 19.76 -21.38
N ASN A 179 14.34 20.73 -21.33
CA ASN A 179 14.73 21.55 -22.47
C ASN A 179 15.97 21.01 -23.22
N GLY A 180 16.43 19.78 -22.91
CA GLY A 180 17.62 19.17 -23.52
C GLY A 180 18.93 19.89 -23.18
N LYS A 181 18.94 20.73 -22.15
CA LYS A 181 20.13 21.47 -21.68
C LYS A 181 20.91 20.73 -20.60
N GLU A 182 20.38 19.61 -20.12
CA GLU A 182 21.08 18.64 -19.27
C GLU A 182 20.88 17.25 -19.92
N PRO A 183 21.86 16.33 -19.84
CA PRO A 183 21.74 15.00 -20.40
C PRO A 183 20.64 14.16 -19.71
N VAL A 184 20.19 13.10 -20.40
CA VAL A 184 19.36 12.03 -19.80
C VAL A 184 20.26 11.15 -18.97
N TYR A 185 19.96 11.04 -17.67
CA TYR A 185 20.73 10.25 -16.74
C TYR A 185 20.10 8.84 -16.63
N PRO A 186 20.90 7.76 -16.70
CA PRO A 186 20.42 6.40 -16.55
C PRO A 186 19.92 6.08 -15.14
#